data_AF-A0A1Z8RHW7-F1
#
_entry.id   AF-A0A1Z8RHW7-F1
#
_cell.length_a   1.000
_cell.length_b   1.000
_cell.length_c   1.000
_cell.angle_alpha   90.00
_cell.angle_beta   90.00
_cell.angle_gamma   90.00
#
_symmetry.space_group_name_H-M   'P 1'
#
loop_
_entity.id
_entity.type
_entity.pdbx_description
1 polymer ?
#
loop_
_entity_poly.entity_id
_entity_poly.type
_entity_poly.pdbx_seq_one_letter_code
_entity_poly.pdbx_strand_id
1 'polypeptide(L)'
;MRDVLLDAPIPGMSLTHELGNRPWQSPPKASSVGEAMETYLPAFESEEVVPQIINVLESGIPVATIAEATMLGGVMEGRHTIDVGILILPFLMEMIAYVGDLADIEYSMGTTKVKVKNAEMIPPTEQEISVAKKRLDEAKENIEIEDAPIEEEEPKGLMARRQ
;
A
#
# COMPACT_ATOMS: atom_id res chain seq x y z
N MET A 1 -11.24 28.98 -2.17
CA MET A 1 -10.77 27.66 -2.64
C MET A 1 -11.35 26.67 -1.65
N ARG A 2 -12.27 25.79 -2.09
CA ARG A 2 -12.93 24.83 -1.17
C ARG A 2 -11.88 23.79 -0.77
N ASP A 3 -11.65 23.64 0.53
CA ASP A 3 -10.90 22.50 1.06
C ASP A 3 -11.58 21.23 0.54
N VAL A 4 -10.89 20.49 -0.32
CA VAL A 4 -11.21 19.09 -0.56
C VAL A 4 -10.73 18.37 0.69
N LEU A 5 -11.50 18.50 1.77
CA LEU A 5 -11.46 17.53 2.87
C LEU A 5 -11.63 16.18 2.19
N LEU A 6 -10.58 15.35 2.23
CA LEU A 6 -10.69 13.96 1.78
C LEU A 6 -11.97 13.40 2.40
N ASP A 7 -12.85 12.85 1.57
CA ASP A 7 -14.07 12.15 1.99
C ASP A 7 -13.65 10.85 2.67
N ALA A 8 -13.12 11.00 3.89
CA ALA A 8 -12.58 9.96 4.72
C ALA A 8 -13.65 9.56 5.73
N PRO A 9 -13.80 8.26 6.02
CA PRO A 9 -14.75 7.80 7.03
C PRO A 9 -14.46 8.46 8.38
N ILE A 10 -15.51 8.89 9.07
CA ILE A 10 -15.42 9.42 10.43
C ILE A 10 -14.84 8.31 11.33
N PRO A 11 -13.91 8.60 12.26
CA PRO A 11 -13.39 7.60 13.19
C PRO A 11 -14.53 6.82 13.86
N GLY A 12 -14.44 5.49 13.85
CA GLY A 12 -15.47 4.60 14.41
C GLY A 12 -16.58 4.19 13.43
N MET A 13 -16.70 4.82 12.26
CA MET A 13 -17.68 4.44 11.22
C MET A 13 -17.44 3.02 10.66
N SER A 14 -16.23 2.49 10.76
CA SER A 14 -15.93 1.09 10.42
C SER A 14 -16.67 0.08 11.29
N LEU A 15 -17.05 0.48 12.52
CA LEU A 15 -17.73 -0.37 13.50
C LEU A 15 -19.26 -0.22 13.47
N THR A 16 -19.79 0.72 12.67
CA THR A 16 -21.24 0.97 12.57
C THR A 16 -21.90 0.25 11.39
N HIS A 17 -21.12 -0.43 10.56
CA HIS A 17 -21.64 -1.21 9.44
C HIS A 17 -22.18 -2.56 9.92
N GLU A 18 -23.23 -3.05 9.27
CA GLU A 18 -23.77 -4.38 9.56
C GLU A 18 -22.73 -5.48 9.32
N LEU A 19 -22.78 -6.51 10.15
CA LEU A 19 -21.89 -7.67 10.04
C LEU A 19 -22.13 -8.39 8.70
N GLY A 20 -21.07 -8.61 7.93
CA GLY A 20 -21.14 -9.31 6.64
C GLY A 20 -21.47 -8.39 5.45
N ASN A 21 -21.62 -7.09 5.67
CA ASN A 21 -21.91 -6.13 4.59
C ASN A 21 -20.72 -5.94 3.62
N ARG A 22 -19.52 -6.42 3.99
CA ARG A 22 -18.35 -6.38 3.10
C ARG A 22 -18.05 -7.76 2.54
N PRO A 23 -17.73 -7.90 1.23
CA PRO A 23 -17.49 -9.21 0.62
C PRO A 23 -16.41 -10.05 1.34
N TRP A 24 -15.33 -9.41 1.81
CA TRP A 24 -14.26 -10.07 2.57
C TRP A 24 -14.61 -10.46 4.01
N GLN A 25 -15.78 -10.05 4.51
CA GLN A 25 -16.31 -10.53 5.79
C GLN A 25 -17.13 -11.81 5.64
N SER A 26 -17.49 -12.19 4.40
CA SER A 26 -18.14 -13.44 4.08
C SER A 26 -17.10 -14.51 3.70
N PRO A 27 -17.46 -15.80 3.74
CA PRO A 27 -16.58 -16.86 3.26
C PRO A 27 -16.13 -16.62 1.80
N PRO A 28 -14.85 -16.87 1.48
CA PRO A 28 -14.33 -16.67 0.13
C PRO A 28 -14.97 -17.64 -0.86
N LYS A 29 -15.09 -17.23 -2.12
CA LYS A 29 -15.60 -18.08 -3.20
C LYS A 29 -14.61 -19.20 -3.57
N ALA A 30 -13.32 -18.89 -3.59
CA ALA A 30 -12.22 -19.80 -3.82
C ALA A 30 -11.42 -19.94 -2.51
N SER A 31 -11.47 -21.14 -1.94
CA SER A 31 -10.83 -21.42 -0.65
C SER A 31 -9.46 -22.07 -0.80
N SER A 32 -9.21 -22.69 -1.95
CA SER A 32 -7.94 -23.32 -2.27
C SER A 32 -7.13 -22.50 -3.28
N VAL A 33 -5.82 -22.75 -3.32
CA VAL A 33 -4.91 -22.11 -4.27
C VAL A 33 -5.28 -22.44 -5.72
N GLY A 34 -5.63 -23.70 -6.00
CA GLY A 34 -6.02 -24.13 -7.36
C GLY A 34 -7.27 -23.43 -7.87
N GLU A 35 -8.34 -23.41 -7.07
CA GLU A 35 -9.57 -22.68 -7.40
C GLU A 35 -9.32 -21.19 -7.60
N ALA A 36 -8.43 -20.60 -6.79
CA ALA A 36 -8.09 -19.19 -6.91
C ALA A 36 -7.35 -18.90 -8.23
N MET A 37 -6.43 -19.78 -8.67
CA MET A 37 -5.78 -19.65 -9.98
C MET A 37 -6.79 -19.72 -11.13
N GLU A 38 -7.72 -20.67 -11.08
CA GLU A 38 -8.79 -20.82 -12.08
C GLU A 38 -9.67 -19.58 -12.17
N THR A 39 -9.87 -18.88 -11.06
CA THR A 39 -10.66 -17.65 -11.01
C THR A 39 -10.05 -16.51 -11.84
N TYR A 40 -8.72 -16.51 -12.04
CA TYR A 40 -8.00 -15.44 -12.76
C TYR A 40 -7.70 -15.75 -14.22
N LEU A 41 -7.70 -17.03 -14.62
CA LEU A 41 -7.45 -17.43 -16.02
C LEU A 41 -8.29 -16.67 -17.05
N PRO A 42 -9.62 -16.47 -16.86
CA PRO A 42 -10.43 -15.77 -17.86
C PRO A 42 -10.01 -14.32 -18.10
N ALA A 43 -9.38 -13.68 -17.10
CA ALA A 43 -8.90 -12.29 -17.25
C ALA A 43 -7.72 -12.19 -18.24
N PHE A 44 -6.91 -13.24 -18.34
CA PHE A 44 -5.76 -13.30 -19.26
C PHE A 44 -6.12 -13.80 -20.66
N GLU A 45 -7.33 -14.34 -20.85
CA GLU A 45 -7.89 -14.69 -22.16
C GLU A 45 -8.79 -13.58 -22.74
N SER A 46 -9.16 -12.61 -21.90
CA SER A 46 -10.09 -11.55 -22.29
C SER A 46 -9.45 -10.55 -23.25
N GLU A 47 -10.05 -10.38 -24.42
CA GLU A 47 -9.68 -9.36 -25.42
C GLU A 47 -9.84 -7.93 -24.90
N GLU A 48 -10.58 -7.71 -23.80
CA GLU A 48 -10.75 -6.40 -23.18
C GLU A 48 -9.66 -6.08 -22.14
N VAL A 49 -9.27 -7.09 -21.36
CA VAL A 49 -8.36 -6.91 -20.21
C VAL A 49 -6.90 -6.97 -20.66
N VAL A 50 -6.54 -7.86 -21.59
CA VAL A 50 -5.15 -8.03 -22.05
C VAL A 50 -4.55 -6.73 -22.61
N PRO A 51 -5.23 -5.96 -23.48
CA PRO A 51 -4.70 -4.68 -23.96
C PRO A 51 -4.48 -3.65 -22.84
N GLN A 52 -5.32 -3.68 -21.79
CA GLN A 52 -5.16 -2.79 -20.65
C GLN A 52 -3.90 -3.14 -19.85
N ILE A 53 -3.62 -4.44 -19.65
CA ILE A 53 -2.39 -4.92 -19.01
C ILE A 53 -1.17 -4.45 -19.81
N ILE A 54 -1.18 -4.59 -21.13
CA ILE A 54 -0.08 -4.13 -22.00
C ILE A 54 0.15 -2.62 -21.84
N ASN A 55 -0.90 -1.80 -21.91
CA ASN A 55 -0.78 -0.35 -21.73
C ASN A 55 -0.20 0.04 -20.36
N VAL A 56 -0.56 -0.70 -19.30
CA VAL A 56 -0.04 -0.47 -17.94
C VAL A 56 1.42 -0.87 -17.83
N LEU A 57 1.84 -1.94 -18.51
CA LEU A 57 3.24 -2.35 -18.58
C LEU A 57 4.08 -1.35 -19.38
N GLU A 58 3.59 -0.87 -20.53
CA GLU A 58 4.25 0.16 -21.35
C GLU A 58 4.46 1.49 -20.60
N SER A 59 3.56 1.81 -19.66
CA SER A 59 3.71 2.99 -18.80
C SER A 59 4.78 2.83 -17.71
N GLY A 60 5.49 1.70 -17.68
CA GLY A 60 6.65 1.45 -16.81
C GLY A 60 6.29 1.00 -15.41
N ILE A 61 5.02 0.65 -15.16
CA ILE A 61 4.59 0.10 -13.88
C ILE A 61 5.12 -1.33 -13.76
N PRO A 62 5.80 -1.70 -12.66
CA PRO A 62 6.34 -3.05 -12.52
C PRO A 62 5.27 -4.13 -12.43
N VAL A 63 5.59 -5.32 -12.95
CA VAL A 63 4.71 -6.50 -12.94
C VAL A 63 4.22 -6.84 -11.52
N ALA A 64 5.10 -6.80 -10.53
CA ALA A 64 4.75 -7.06 -9.13
C ALA A 64 3.64 -6.14 -8.62
N THR A 65 3.68 -4.86 -8.98
CA THR A 65 2.67 -3.87 -8.55
C THR A 65 1.30 -4.15 -9.16
N ILE A 66 1.27 -4.55 -10.44
CA ILE A 66 0.03 -4.93 -11.12
C ILE A 66 -0.56 -6.21 -10.49
N ALA A 67 0.30 -7.20 -10.23
CA ALA A 67 -0.09 -8.46 -9.60
C ALA A 67 -0.65 -8.23 -8.19
N GLU A 68 0.01 -7.40 -7.37
CA GLU A 68 -0.44 -7.01 -6.03
C GLU A 68 -1.80 -6.30 -6.07
N ALA A 69 -1.97 -5.32 -6.97
CA ALA A 69 -3.24 -4.62 -7.12
C ALA A 69 -4.39 -5.56 -7.52
N THR A 70 -4.12 -6.49 -8.44
CA THR A 70 -5.09 -7.50 -8.89
C THR A 70 -5.49 -8.43 -7.76
N MET A 71 -4.51 -8.92 -7.00
CA MET A 71 -4.71 -9.80 -5.85
C MET A 71 -5.53 -9.10 -4.75
N LEU A 72 -5.21 -7.85 -4.42
CA LEU A 72 -5.93 -7.07 -3.42
C LEU A 72 -7.38 -6.80 -3.86
N GLY A 73 -7.61 -6.53 -5.15
CA GLY A 73 -8.96 -6.42 -5.72
C GLY A 73 -9.78 -7.69 -5.51
N GLY A 74 -9.17 -8.87 -5.74
CA GLY A 74 -9.81 -10.16 -5.47
C GLY A 74 -10.17 -10.38 -4.00
N VAL A 75 -9.32 -9.94 -3.08
CA VAL A 75 -9.62 -9.98 -1.63
C VAL A 75 -10.79 -9.05 -1.30
N MET A 76 -10.79 -7.83 -1.84
CA MET A 76 -11.88 -6.87 -1.63
C MET A 76 -13.23 -7.35 -2.18
N GLU A 77 -13.22 -8.15 -3.24
CA GLU A 77 -14.42 -8.77 -3.79
C GLU A 77 -14.82 -10.07 -3.09
N GLY A 78 -14.02 -10.54 -2.12
CA GLY A 78 -14.25 -11.81 -1.42
C GLY A 78 -14.04 -13.03 -2.33
N ARG A 79 -13.25 -12.91 -3.40
CA ARG A 79 -12.95 -14.05 -4.29
C ARG A 79 -12.10 -15.09 -3.58
N HIS A 80 -11.06 -14.65 -2.87
CA HIS A 80 -10.17 -15.49 -2.07
C HIS A 80 -9.71 -14.72 -0.82
N THR A 81 -9.12 -15.43 0.14
CA THR A 81 -8.51 -14.80 1.31
C THR A 81 -7.16 -14.17 0.97
N ILE A 82 -6.64 -13.34 1.89
CA ILE A 82 -5.31 -12.74 1.74
C ILE A 82 -4.21 -13.80 1.70
N ASP A 83 -4.33 -14.85 2.51
CA ASP A 83 -3.34 -15.93 2.58
C ASP A 83 -3.24 -16.69 1.25
N VAL A 84 -4.40 -17.01 0.65
CA VAL A 84 -4.46 -17.62 -0.68
C VAL A 84 -3.94 -16.65 -1.74
N GLY A 85 -4.29 -15.35 -1.62
CA GLY A 85 -3.82 -14.28 -2.49
C GLY A 85 -2.28 -14.18 -2.55
N ILE A 86 -1.61 -14.27 -1.41
CA ILE A 86 -0.14 -14.24 -1.34
C ILE A 86 0.47 -15.47 -2.03
N LEU A 87 -0.17 -16.64 -1.90
CA LEU A 87 0.31 -17.89 -2.52
C LEU A 87 0.15 -17.90 -4.05
N ILE A 88 -0.87 -17.22 -4.60
CA ILE A 88 -1.08 -17.12 -6.06
C ILE A 88 -0.31 -15.97 -6.71
N LEU A 89 0.28 -15.07 -5.93
CA LEU A 89 0.97 -13.88 -6.45
C LEU A 89 2.09 -14.20 -7.46
N PRO A 90 2.95 -15.22 -7.24
CA PRO A 90 3.94 -15.63 -8.25
C PRO A 90 3.32 -16.05 -9.58
N PHE A 91 2.19 -16.76 -9.52
CA PHE A 91 1.45 -17.18 -10.71
C PHE A 91 0.88 -15.98 -11.46
N LEU A 92 0.29 -15.00 -10.76
CA LEU A 92 -0.21 -13.76 -11.39
C LEU A 92 0.91 -12.96 -12.06
N MET A 93 2.08 -12.85 -11.41
CA MET A 93 3.25 -12.20 -12.01
C MET A 93 3.70 -12.90 -13.30
N GLU A 94 3.72 -14.23 -13.31
CA GLU A 94 4.10 -15.02 -14.49
C GLU A 94 3.10 -14.83 -15.64
N MET A 95 1.80 -14.81 -15.36
CA MET A 95 0.77 -14.55 -16.37
C MET A 95 0.88 -13.13 -16.97
N ILE A 96 1.15 -12.12 -16.14
CA ILE A 96 1.34 -10.74 -16.62
C ILE A 96 2.64 -10.61 -17.44
N ALA A 97 3.73 -11.23 -16.98
CA ALA A 97 4.99 -11.27 -17.71
C ALA A 97 4.82 -11.97 -19.07
N TYR A 98 4.07 -13.08 -19.12
CA TYR A 98 3.76 -13.79 -20.35
C TYR A 98 3.00 -12.92 -21.35
N VAL A 99 2.03 -12.13 -20.90
CA VAL A 99 1.35 -11.15 -21.76
C VAL A 99 2.33 -10.11 -22.31
N GLY A 100 3.26 -9.63 -21.48
CA GLY A 100 4.31 -8.70 -21.91
C GLY A 100 5.26 -9.31 -22.94
N ASP A 101 5.67 -10.56 -22.74
CA ASP A 101 6.53 -11.29 -23.69
C ASP A 101 5.83 -11.51 -25.04
N LEU A 102 4.53 -11.85 -25.03
CA LEU A 102 3.74 -12.00 -26.25
C LEU A 102 3.60 -10.69 -27.04
N ALA A 103 3.57 -9.56 -26.33
CA ALA A 103 3.47 -8.23 -26.91
C ALA A 103 4.85 -7.61 -27.25
N ASP A 104 5.95 -8.31 -26.98
CA ASP A 104 7.34 -7.87 -27.21
C ASP A 104 7.66 -6.51 -26.56
N ILE A 105 7.14 -6.28 -25.34
CA ILE A 105 7.36 -5.06 -24.57
C ILE A 105 8.42 -5.27 -23.49
N GLU A 106 9.24 -4.25 -23.24
CA GLU A 106 10.20 -4.26 -22.14
C GLU A 106 9.49 -3.90 -20.82
N TYR A 107 9.50 -4.82 -19.86
CA TYR A 107 8.88 -4.62 -18.54
C TYR A 107 9.84 -4.91 -17.38
N SER A 108 9.56 -4.31 -16.23
CA SER A 108 10.29 -4.57 -14.99
C SER A 108 9.52 -5.53 -14.09
N MET A 109 10.18 -6.56 -13.59
CA MET A 109 9.55 -7.49 -12.63
C MET A 109 9.27 -6.85 -11.26
N GLY A 110 9.96 -5.74 -10.89
CA GLY A 110 9.78 -5.07 -9.60
C GLY A 110 10.28 -5.86 -8.37
N THR A 111 10.67 -7.12 -8.55
CA THR A 111 11.22 -8.01 -7.50
C THR A 111 12.72 -7.82 -7.30
N THR A 112 13.40 -7.22 -8.26
CA THR A 112 14.79 -6.81 -8.10
C THR A 112 14.81 -5.59 -7.19
N LYS A 113 15.45 -5.72 -6.03
CA LYS A 113 16.03 -4.53 -5.38
C LYS A 113 16.78 -3.83 -6.48
N VAL A 114 16.41 -2.60 -6.81
CA VAL A 114 17.24 -1.74 -7.63
C VAL A 114 18.57 -1.69 -6.87
N LYS A 115 19.52 -2.55 -7.24
CA LYS A 115 20.92 -2.27 -7.02
C LYS A 115 21.07 -1.01 -7.82
N VAL A 116 20.99 0.13 -7.16
CA VAL A 116 21.26 1.42 -7.77
C VAL A 116 22.67 1.26 -8.31
N LYS A 117 22.79 0.85 -9.57
CA LYS A 117 24.08 0.56 -10.20
C LYS A 117 24.89 1.85 -10.41
N ASN A 118 24.33 3.01 -10.02
CA ASN A 118 24.97 4.30 -9.99
C ASN A 118 24.70 5.06 -8.68
N ALA A 119 24.64 4.36 -7.54
CA ALA A 119 24.95 5.03 -6.27
C ALA A 119 26.46 4.84 -6.04
N GLU A 120 27.28 5.57 -6.80
CA GLU A 120 28.48 6.13 -6.21
C GLU A 120 27.98 7.06 -5.09
N MET A 121 27.63 6.44 -3.97
CA MET A 121 27.47 7.13 -2.71
C MET A 121 28.88 7.57 -2.38
N ILE A 122 29.25 8.75 -2.88
CA ILE A 122 30.37 9.51 -2.37
C ILE A 122 30.11 9.52 -0.86
N PRO A 123 30.94 8.88 -0.02
CA PRO A 123 30.73 8.95 1.41
C PRO A 123 30.71 10.45 1.75
N PRO A 124 29.66 10.94 2.45
CA PRO A 124 29.55 12.36 2.75
C PRO A 124 30.85 12.77 3.45
N THR A 125 31.49 13.80 2.92
CA THR A 125 32.77 14.26 3.45
C THR A 125 32.54 14.71 4.90
N GLU A 126 33.53 14.61 5.79
CA GLU A 126 33.37 14.94 7.22
C GLU A 126 32.73 16.32 7.47
N GLN A 127 32.92 17.24 6.52
CA GLN A 127 32.33 18.57 6.50
C GLN A 127 30.80 18.54 6.37
N GLU A 128 30.24 17.71 5.50
CA GLU A 128 28.77 17.58 5.30
C GLU A 128 28.10 16.97 6.53
N ILE A 129 28.75 15.98 7.14
CA ILE A 129 28.29 15.35 8.40
C ILE A 129 28.31 16.38 9.53
N SER A 130 29.33 17.24 9.59
CA SER A 130 29.42 18.29 10.62
C SER A 130 28.32 19.36 10.46
N VAL A 131 27.99 19.73 9.23
CA VAL A 131 26.92 20.70 8.95
C VAL A 131 25.55 20.10 9.27
N ALA A 132 25.33 18.83 8.94
CA ALA A 132 24.11 18.12 9.31
C ALA A 132 23.93 18.00 10.83
N LYS A 133 25.01 17.73 11.58
CA LYS A 133 24.98 17.69 13.05
C LYS A 133 24.68 19.07 13.67
N LYS A 134 25.32 20.14 13.17
CA LYS A 134 25.02 21.51 13.62
C LYS A 134 23.56 21.90 13.40
N ARG A 135 23.00 21.58 12.22
CA ARG A 135 21.57 21.81 11.94
C ARG A 135 20.65 20.99 12.84
N LEU A 136 21.07 19.79 13.23
CA LEU A 136 20.32 18.94 14.16
C LEU A 136 20.38 19.47 15.60
N ASP A 137 21.51 20.05 16.00
CA ASP A 137 21.70 20.63 17.34
C ASP A 137 20.99 22.00 17.45
N GLU A 138 21.05 22.84 16.41
CA GLU A 138 20.26 24.09 16.30
C GLU A 138 18.74 23.82 16.31
N ALA A 139 18.30 22.72 15.71
CA ALA A 139 16.90 22.30 15.75
C ALA A 139 16.45 21.78 17.12
N LYS A 140 17.39 21.33 17.98
CA LYS A 140 17.09 20.93 19.37
C LYS A 140 17.06 22.12 20.33
N GLU A 141 17.90 23.12 20.08
CA GLU A 141 17.97 24.35 20.91
C GLU A 141 16.68 25.20 20.75
N ASN A 142 16.05 25.18 19.58
CA ASN A 142 14.75 25.83 19.35
C ASN A 142 13.52 25.09 19.93
N ILE A 143 13.72 23.99 20.67
CA ILE A 143 12.66 23.24 21.38
C ILE A 143 12.79 23.43 22.90
N GLU A 144 13.40 24.53 23.36
CA GLU A 144 13.19 24.98 24.74
C GLU A 144 11.73 25.42 24.89
N ILE A 145 10.92 24.46 25.32
CA ILE A 145 9.56 24.66 25.80
C ILE A 145 9.67 25.61 27.00
N GLU A 146 9.18 26.85 26.83
CA GLU A 146 8.82 27.70 27.97
C GLU A 146 7.95 26.88 28.92
N ASP A 147 8.44 26.64 30.13
CA ASP A 147 7.65 26.15 31.26
C ASP A 147 6.55 27.18 31.55
N ALA A 148 5.46 27.09 30.80
CA ALA A 148 4.20 27.69 31.20
C ALA A 148 3.69 26.91 32.42
N PRO A 149 3.30 27.58 33.52
CA PRO A 149 2.76 26.89 34.67
C PRO A 149 1.51 26.13 34.25
N ILE A 150 1.53 24.80 34.46
CA ILE A 150 0.36 23.95 34.31
C ILE A 150 -0.61 24.35 35.41
N GLU A 151 -1.61 25.18 35.08
CA GLU A 151 -2.83 25.27 35.88
C GLU A 151 -3.52 23.91 35.77
N GLU A 152 -3.57 23.18 36.88
CA GLU A 152 -4.34 21.94 37.02
C GLU A 152 -5.83 22.27 36.85
N GLU A 153 -6.34 22.16 35.62
CA GLU A 153 -7.78 22.16 35.39
C GLU A 153 -8.36 20.83 35.92
N GLU A 154 -9.15 20.92 36.98
CA GLU A 154 -9.90 19.78 37.52
C GLU A 154 -10.71 19.08 36.41
N PRO A 155 -10.77 17.74 36.40
CA PRO A 155 -11.38 16.99 35.31
C PRO A 155 -12.89 17.25 35.27
N LYS A 156 -13.36 18.15 34.40
CA LYS A 156 -14.78 18.37 34.12
C LYS A 156 -15.25 17.43 33.00
N GLY A 157 -15.42 16.15 33.34
CA GLY A 157 -16.02 15.14 32.47
C GLY A 157 -17.30 14.56 33.05
N LEU A 158 -18.21 14.05 32.21
CA LEU A 158 -19.43 13.33 32.65
C LEU A 158 -19.13 12.07 33.49
N MET A 159 -17.88 11.58 33.43
CA MET A 159 -17.36 10.46 34.22
C MET A 159 -16.43 10.90 35.36
N ALA A 160 -16.27 12.21 35.60
CA ALA A 160 -15.51 12.68 36.74
C ALA A 160 -16.25 12.30 38.03
N ARG A 161 -15.54 11.70 38.98
CA ARG A 161 -16.12 11.45 40.31
C ARG A 161 -16.54 12.78 40.89
N ARG A 162 -17.83 12.91 41.24
CA ARG A 162 -18.28 13.97 42.13
C ARG A 162 -17.45 13.88 43.41
N GLN A 163 -16.73 14.97 43.71
CA GLN A 163 -16.27 15.19 45.07
C GLN A 163 -17.47 15.52 45.96
#